data_AF-H8N1B0-F1
#
_entry.id   AF-H8N1B0-F1
#
_cell.length_a   1.000
_cell.length_b   1.000
_cell.length_c   1.000
_cell.angle_alpha   90.00
_cell.angle_beta   90.00
_cell.angle_gamma   90.00
#
_symmetry.space_group_name_H-M   'P 1'
#
loop_
_entity.id
_entity.type
_entity.pdbx_description
1 polymer ?
#
loop_
_entity_poly.entity_id
_entity_poly.type
_entity_poly.pdbx_seq_one_letter_code
_entity_poly.pdbx_strand_id
1 'polypeptide(L)'
;MSAPHQRVDPLESLARGHVRSVWEVLDAMSTLMRRRNEGLPLNLPQVTLFLRSGREITGLVREYGEFRQGRGVLLITSGGYGSHGEGLDVTFVPDGVIEALTLHDATVLDTPAKSMPESSPMHLRRHLPAMADKLSSAWGTKVAAEFGTATELEQEAHIQPLAWLVEQAGEVLPKLASTPDVGDVLRERVRRVRLTVGDAFGVRLSDGTLDLTTSRRPAAWPLESELARAVMDTLP
;
A
#
# COMPACT_ATOMS: atom_id res chain seq x y z
N MET A 1 23.42 -27.27 -2.60
CA MET A 1 22.31 -26.69 -3.38
C MET A 1 21.43 -25.93 -2.41
N SER A 2 21.64 -24.63 -2.30
CA SER A 2 20.86 -23.79 -1.38
C SER A 2 19.50 -23.50 -2.03
N ALA A 3 18.42 -23.79 -1.30
CA ALA A 3 17.07 -23.43 -1.71
C ALA A 3 17.00 -21.91 -1.99
N PRO A 4 16.22 -21.46 -2.98
CA PRO A 4 16.01 -20.03 -3.19
C PRO A 4 15.40 -19.47 -1.90
N HIS A 5 16.10 -18.52 -1.26
CA HIS A 5 15.51 -17.73 -0.19
C HIS A 5 14.29 -17.02 -0.78
N GLN A 6 13.10 -17.57 -0.51
CA GLN A 6 11.85 -16.89 -0.75
C GLN A 6 11.96 -15.56 -0.01
N ARG A 7 12.12 -14.45 -0.74
CA ARG A 7 12.17 -13.11 -0.16
C ARG A 7 10.82 -12.92 0.52
N VAL A 8 10.80 -13.10 1.83
CA VAL A 8 9.61 -12.84 2.64
C VAL A 8 9.35 -11.34 2.51
N ASP A 9 8.13 -10.96 2.18
CA ASP A 9 7.75 -9.55 2.08
C ASP A 9 8.01 -8.88 3.45
N PRO A 10 8.89 -7.88 3.53
CA PRO A 10 9.24 -7.24 4.78
C PRO A 10 8.01 -6.61 5.47
N LEU A 11 7.01 -6.18 4.71
CA LEU A 11 5.75 -5.66 5.26
C LEU A 11 4.90 -6.77 5.89
N GLU A 12 4.86 -7.95 5.26
CA GLU A 12 4.12 -9.11 5.77
C GLU A 12 4.76 -9.65 7.06
N SER A 13 6.09 -9.72 7.11
CA SER A 13 6.85 -10.09 8.31
C SER A 13 6.59 -9.11 9.46
N LEU A 14 6.63 -7.81 9.17
CA LEU A 14 6.37 -6.77 10.15
C LEU A 14 4.96 -6.85 10.72
N ALA A 15 3.97 -6.95 9.84
CA ALA A 15 2.58 -6.96 10.26
C ALA A 15 2.16 -8.27 10.97
N ARG A 16 2.94 -9.36 10.87
CA ARG A 16 2.75 -10.59 11.65
C ARG A 16 3.58 -10.66 12.93
N GLY A 17 4.37 -9.62 13.24
CA GLY A 17 5.29 -9.64 14.38
C GLY A 17 6.39 -10.70 14.25
N HIS A 18 6.65 -11.19 13.03
CA HIS A 18 7.64 -12.24 12.76
C HIS A 18 9.01 -11.67 12.38
N VAL A 19 9.25 -10.38 12.63
CA VAL A 19 10.51 -9.72 12.29
C VAL A 19 11.64 -10.31 13.12
N ARG A 20 12.72 -10.67 12.45
CA ARG A 20 13.86 -11.38 13.03
C ARG A 20 15.08 -10.49 13.20
N SER A 21 15.10 -9.28 12.61
CA SER A 21 16.24 -8.35 12.75
C SER A 21 15.86 -6.87 12.63
N VAL A 22 16.73 -5.99 13.16
CA VAL A 22 16.64 -4.54 12.98
C VAL A 22 16.58 -4.16 11.49
N TRP A 23 17.36 -4.85 10.66
CA TRP A 23 17.46 -4.59 9.22
C TRP A 23 16.16 -4.87 8.48
N GLU A 24 15.45 -5.93 8.86
CA GLU A 24 14.13 -6.25 8.30
C GLU A 24 13.11 -5.17 8.66
N VAL A 25 13.15 -4.61 9.89
CA VAL A 25 12.28 -3.48 10.25
C VAL A 25 12.62 -2.25 9.41
N LEU A 26 13.91 -1.91 9.27
CA LEU A 26 14.34 -0.74 8.49
C LEU A 26 13.96 -0.85 7.01
N ASP A 27 14.11 -2.03 6.42
CA ASP A 27 13.70 -2.30 5.03
C ASP A 27 12.17 -2.20 4.86
N ALA A 28 11.41 -2.72 5.82
CA ALA A 28 9.95 -2.58 5.85
C ALA A 28 9.53 -1.10 5.92
N MET A 29 10.15 -0.32 6.81
CA MET A 29 9.86 1.11 6.96
C MET A 29 10.24 1.92 5.71
N SER A 30 11.39 1.61 5.10
CA SER A 30 11.80 2.23 3.83
C SER A 30 10.80 1.92 2.72
N THR A 31 10.27 0.69 2.70
CA THR A 31 9.22 0.30 1.74
C THR A 31 7.92 1.06 1.96
N LEU A 32 7.48 1.23 3.22
CA LEU A 32 6.30 2.04 3.52
C LEU A 32 6.47 3.51 3.14
N MET A 33 7.65 4.10 3.41
CA MET A 33 7.94 5.47 3.01
C MET A 33 7.87 5.64 1.50
N ARG A 34 8.43 4.70 0.73
CA ARG A 34 8.34 4.71 -0.74
C ARG A 34 6.88 4.63 -1.19
N ARG A 35 6.10 3.69 -0.67
CA ARG A 35 4.67 3.56 -1.00
C ARG A 35 3.88 4.83 -0.69
N ARG A 36 4.16 5.48 0.45
CA ARG A 36 3.56 6.77 0.81
C ARG A 36 3.91 7.87 -0.19
N ASN A 37 5.18 7.96 -0.59
CA ASN A 37 5.63 8.94 -1.59
C ASN A 37 5.03 8.68 -2.98
N GLU A 38 4.65 7.44 -3.27
CA GLU A 38 3.92 7.04 -4.48
C GLU A 38 2.39 7.24 -4.37
N GLY A 39 1.91 7.81 -3.26
CA GLY A 39 0.53 8.27 -3.11
C GLY A 39 -0.35 7.43 -2.18
N LEU A 40 0.17 6.36 -1.57
CA LEU A 40 -0.63 5.65 -0.56
C LEU A 40 -0.85 6.51 0.69
N PRO A 41 -2.10 6.59 1.21
CA PRO A 41 -2.43 7.33 2.41
C PRO A 41 -2.00 6.53 3.66
N LEU A 42 -0.70 6.52 3.95
CA LEU A 42 -0.13 5.81 5.09
C LEU A 42 0.32 6.77 6.20
N ASN A 43 0.05 6.37 7.44
CA ASN A 43 0.77 6.89 8.60
C ASN A 43 2.10 6.13 8.71
N LEU A 44 3.19 6.85 8.97
CA LEU A 44 4.49 6.24 9.18
C LEU A 44 4.84 6.30 10.67
N PRO A 45 5.15 5.16 11.31
CA PRO A 45 5.58 5.14 12.70
C PRO A 45 6.95 5.81 12.85
N GLN A 46 7.16 6.45 13.99
CA GLN A 46 8.49 6.91 14.38
C GLN A 46 9.34 5.72 14.83
N VAL A 47 10.64 5.81 14.61
CA VAL A 47 11.62 4.86 15.12
C VAL A 47 12.61 5.57 16.03
N THR A 48 13.07 4.87 17.06
CA THR A 48 14.28 5.25 17.80
C THR A 48 15.36 4.22 17.51
N LEU A 49 16.49 4.69 16.98
CA LEU A 49 17.70 3.90 16.83
C LEU A 49 18.56 4.07 18.08
N PHE A 50 18.94 2.96 18.68
CA PHE A 50 19.90 2.92 19.77
C PHE A 50 21.26 2.59 19.16
N LEU A 51 22.23 3.49 19.34
CA LEU A 51 23.57 3.34 18.82
C LEU A 51 24.47 2.67 19.85
N ARG A 52 25.49 1.95 19.40
CA ARG A 52 26.52 1.30 20.24
C ARG A 52 27.27 2.26 21.16
N SER A 53 27.23 3.57 20.86
CA SER A 53 27.77 4.61 21.73
C SER A 53 26.88 4.91 22.95
N GLY A 54 25.72 4.27 23.08
CA GLY A 54 24.68 4.60 24.06
C GLY A 54 23.86 5.85 23.70
N ARG A 55 23.97 6.35 22.46
CA ARG A 55 23.19 7.51 21.99
C ARG A 55 21.92 7.02 21.30
N GLU A 56 20.90 7.86 21.30
CA GLU A 56 19.62 7.58 20.66
C GLU A 56 19.34 8.60 19.55
N ILE A 57 18.75 8.15 18.46
CA ILE A 57 18.28 9.00 17.37
C ILE A 57 16.83 8.61 17.06
N THR A 58 15.92 9.57 17.21
CA THR A 58 14.48 9.36 16.93
C THR A 58 14.07 10.11 15.67
N GLY A 59 13.33 9.45 14.78
CA GLY A 59 12.86 10.04 13.54
C GLY A 59 11.98 9.11 12.70
N LEU A 60 11.68 9.52 11.48
CA LEU A 60 11.01 8.69 10.48
C LEU A 60 12.06 8.09 9.55
N VAL A 61 11.96 6.79 9.25
CA VAL A 61 12.81 6.17 8.23
C VAL A 61 12.43 6.72 6.87
N ARG A 62 13.38 7.38 6.21
CA ARG A 62 13.23 7.84 4.84
C ARG A 62 13.63 6.75 3.85
N GLU A 63 14.79 6.16 4.09
CA GLU A 63 15.40 5.19 3.18
C GLU A 63 16.37 4.28 3.94
N TYR A 64 16.42 3.01 3.56
CA TYR A 64 17.38 2.03 4.06
C TYR A 64 18.05 1.33 2.87
N GLY A 65 19.38 1.24 2.87
CA GLY A 65 20.10 0.63 1.75
C GLY A 65 21.57 1.03 1.65
N GLU A 66 22.14 0.84 0.46
CA GLU A 66 23.52 1.21 0.13
C GLU A 66 23.59 2.69 -0.28
N PHE A 67 24.39 3.47 0.44
CA PHE A 67 24.70 4.87 0.11
C PHE A 67 26.17 5.02 -0.27
N ARG A 68 26.58 6.20 -0.73
CA ARG A 68 28.00 6.49 -1.04
C ARG A 68 28.91 6.29 0.16
N GLN A 69 28.38 6.48 1.37
CA GLN A 69 29.07 6.31 2.64
C GLN A 69 29.03 4.87 3.18
N GLY A 70 28.40 3.94 2.44
CA GLY A 70 28.15 2.56 2.83
C GLY A 70 26.69 2.29 3.18
N ARG A 71 26.40 1.05 3.60
CA ARG A 71 25.07 0.62 4.03
C ARG A 71 24.63 1.34 5.30
N GLY A 72 23.41 1.87 5.29
CA GLY A 72 22.88 2.65 6.41
C GLY A 72 21.39 2.96 6.26
N VAL A 73 20.93 3.83 7.14
CA VAL A 73 19.57 4.39 7.14
C VAL A 73 19.63 5.91 7.10
N LEU A 74 18.74 6.51 6.30
CA LEU A 74 18.42 7.93 6.35
C LEU A 74 17.17 8.14 7.21
N LEU A 75 17.30 8.96 8.24
CA LEU A 75 16.21 9.37 9.12
C LEU A 75 15.84 10.83 8.87
N ILE A 76 14.54 11.13 8.83
CA ILE A 76 14.02 12.49 8.99
C ILE A 76 13.82 12.72 10.48
N THR A 77 14.60 13.63 11.05
CA THR A 77 14.60 13.94 12.48
C THR A 77 14.07 15.34 12.70
N SER A 78 13.17 15.51 13.66
CA SER A 78 12.73 16.83 14.13
C SER A 78 13.50 17.18 15.41
N GLY A 79 14.25 18.29 15.41
CA GLY A 79 14.79 18.88 16.64
C GLY A 79 15.85 18.06 17.39
N GLY A 80 16.84 17.51 16.70
CA GLY A 80 17.93 16.74 17.29
C GLY A 80 19.09 17.58 17.88
N TYR A 81 20.06 16.91 18.52
CA TYR A 81 21.29 17.52 19.01
C TYR A 81 22.09 18.13 17.83
N GLY A 82 22.18 19.46 17.78
CA GLY A 82 22.81 20.20 16.68
C GLY A 82 21.84 20.70 15.59
N SER A 83 20.52 20.49 15.76
CA SER A 83 19.51 21.04 14.85
C SER A 83 19.54 22.56 14.83
N HIS A 84 19.56 23.14 13.64
CA HIS A 84 19.58 24.58 13.42
C HIS A 84 18.13 25.12 13.33
N GLY A 85 17.37 24.99 14.42
CA GLY A 85 16.01 25.54 14.54
C GLY A 85 14.87 24.55 14.25
N GLU A 86 13.68 25.07 13.93
CA GLU A 86 12.42 24.31 13.66
C GLU A 86 12.44 23.50 12.33
N GLY A 87 13.62 23.23 11.78
CA GLY A 87 13.80 22.52 10.52
C GLY A 87 13.70 21.00 10.65
N LEU A 88 13.32 20.35 9.56
CA LEU A 88 13.46 18.90 9.39
C LEU A 88 14.90 18.61 8.94
N ASP A 89 15.65 17.91 9.77
CA ASP A 89 16.99 17.44 9.43
C ASP A 89 16.94 16.04 8.82
N VAL A 90 17.88 15.74 7.92
CA VAL A 90 18.09 14.38 7.40
C VAL A 90 19.41 13.85 7.94
N THR A 91 19.35 12.77 8.72
CA THR A 91 20.51 12.17 9.36
C THR A 91 20.82 10.81 8.74
N PHE A 92 22.06 10.62 8.31
CA PHE A 92 22.57 9.31 7.90
C PHE A 92 23.17 8.56 9.10
N VAL A 93 22.75 7.31 9.28
CA VAL A 93 23.25 6.42 10.34
C VAL A 93 23.77 5.14 9.69
N PRO A 94 25.08 4.83 9.79
CA PRO A 94 25.63 3.57 9.28
C PRO A 94 25.09 2.34 10.02
N ASP A 95 24.92 1.21 9.33
CA ASP A 95 24.43 -0.04 9.96
C ASP A 95 25.34 -0.50 11.12
N GLY A 96 26.66 -0.40 10.93
CA GLY A 96 27.63 -0.89 11.91
C GLY A 96 27.56 -0.22 13.29
N VAL A 97 26.92 0.95 13.41
CA VAL A 97 26.79 1.68 14.68
C VAL A 97 25.45 1.46 15.37
N ILE A 98 24.46 0.85 14.70
CA ILE A 98 23.14 0.59 15.28
C ILE A 98 23.21 -0.69 16.11
N GLU A 99 22.73 -0.61 17.33
CA GLU A 99 22.66 -1.71 18.29
C GLU A 99 21.23 -2.28 18.37
N ALA A 100 20.23 -1.40 18.45
CA ALA A 100 18.83 -1.78 18.54
C ALA A 100 17.91 -0.74 17.89
N LEU A 101 16.64 -1.10 17.71
CA LEU A 101 15.59 -0.24 17.18
C LEU A 101 14.30 -0.45 17.98
N THR A 102 13.63 0.65 18.31
CA THR A 102 12.24 0.65 18.77
C THR A 102 11.35 1.27 17.70
N LEU A 103 10.27 0.58 17.36
CA LEU A 103 9.20 1.08 16.52
C LEU A 103 8.09 1.64 17.42
N HIS A 104 7.82 2.94 17.32
CA HIS A 104 6.79 3.59 18.12
C HIS A 104 5.44 3.47 17.45
N ASP A 105 4.43 3.11 18.25
CA ASP A 105 3.03 2.98 17.82
C ASP A 105 2.87 2.15 16.53
N ALA A 106 3.25 0.88 16.58
CA ALA A 106 3.15 -0.02 15.44
C ALA A 106 1.70 -0.18 14.90
N THR A 107 0.68 0.20 15.68
CA THR A 107 -0.73 0.12 15.28
C THR A 107 -1.06 1.08 14.13
N VAL A 108 -0.26 2.13 13.92
CA VAL A 108 -0.46 3.07 12.80
C VAL A 108 -0.31 2.40 11.43
N LEU A 109 0.33 1.23 11.36
CA LEU A 109 0.50 0.47 10.12
C LEU A 109 -0.80 -0.15 9.62
N ASP A 110 -1.73 -0.41 10.53
CA ASP A 110 -3.04 -1.00 10.24
C ASP A 110 -4.13 0.06 10.06
N THR A 111 -3.81 1.35 10.23
CA THR A 111 -4.77 2.45 10.13
C THR A 111 -4.48 3.34 8.93
N PRO A 112 -5.50 3.69 8.12
CA PRO A 112 -5.32 4.63 7.02
C PRO A 112 -4.84 5.99 7.54
N ALA A 113 -4.16 6.77 6.70
CA ALA A 113 -3.80 8.13 7.05
C ALA A 113 -5.04 8.95 7.40
N LYS A 114 -4.93 9.79 8.43
CA LYS A 114 -6.02 10.70 8.85
C LYS A 114 -6.48 11.66 7.73
N SER A 115 -5.67 11.85 6.69
CA SER A 115 -6.00 12.63 5.51
C SER A 115 -7.03 11.95 4.61
N MET A 116 -7.24 10.65 4.75
CA MET A 116 -8.23 9.93 3.96
C MET A 116 -9.64 10.35 4.41
N PRO A 117 -10.54 10.74 3.50
CA PRO A 117 -11.91 11.08 3.85
C PRO A 117 -12.59 9.91 4.55
N GLU A 118 -13.40 10.21 5.58
CA GLU A 118 -14.26 9.19 6.17
C GLU A 118 -15.30 8.72 5.14
N SER A 119 -15.48 7.40 5.05
CA SER A 119 -16.45 6.78 4.17
C SER A 119 -17.49 6.00 4.98
N SER A 120 -18.62 5.69 4.35
CA SER A 120 -19.72 4.94 4.95
C SER A 120 -20.31 3.94 3.95
N PRO A 121 -20.99 2.88 4.41
CA PRO A 121 -21.68 1.92 3.54
C PRO A 121 -22.60 2.62 2.51
N MET A 122 -23.36 3.63 2.96
CA MET A 122 -24.25 4.39 2.08
C MET A 122 -23.49 5.24 1.07
N HIS A 123 -22.36 5.83 1.46
CA HIS A 123 -21.50 6.57 0.54
C HIS A 123 -20.95 5.65 -0.56
N LEU A 124 -20.46 4.47 -0.19
CA LEU A 124 -19.97 3.44 -1.12
C LEU A 124 -21.08 2.95 -2.08
N ARG A 125 -22.29 2.68 -1.57
CA ARG A 125 -23.46 2.31 -2.40
C ARG A 125 -23.80 3.38 -3.44
N ARG A 126 -23.57 4.66 -3.14
CA ARG A 126 -23.84 5.77 -4.06
C ARG A 126 -22.75 5.96 -5.11
N HIS A 127 -21.49 5.64 -4.79
CA HIS A 127 -20.37 5.82 -5.70
C HIS A 127 -20.19 4.65 -6.67
N LEU A 128 -20.65 3.46 -6.29
CA LEU A 128 -20.52 2.26 -7.13
C LEU A 128 -21.23 2.38 -8.50
N PRO A 129 -22.47 2.91 -8.61
CA PRO A 129 -23.08 3.20 -9.91
C PRO A 129 -22.29 4.20 -10.74
N ALA A 130 -21.75 5.27 -10.14
CA ALA A 130 -20.95 6.25 -10.84
C ALA A 130 -19.66 5.63 -11.42
N MET A 131 -19.02 4.70 -10.67
CA MET A 131 -17.90 3.92 -11.18
C MET A 131 -18.33 3.02 -12.34
N ALA A 132 -19.44 2.30 -12.23
CA ALA A 132 -19.97 1.46 -13.30
C ALA A 132 -20.27 2.25 -14.58
N ASP A 133 -20.84 3.45 -14.45
CA ASP A 133 -21.12 4.36 -15.56
C ASP A 133 -19.81 4.86 -16.21
N LYS A 134 -18.82 5.25 -15.41
CA LYS A 134 -17.49 5.66 -15.88
C LYS A 134 -16.81 4.53 -16.67
N LEU A 135 -16.83 3.30 -16.15
CA LEU A 135 -16.29 2.12 -16.82
C LEU A 135 -17.05 1.81 -18.11
N SER A 136 -18.39 1.83 -18.05
CA SER A 136 -19.22 1.54 -19.23
C SER A 136 -18.97 2.54 -20.36
N SER A 137 -18.81 3.81 -20.01
CA SER A 137 -18.46 4.88 -20.96
C SER A 137 -17.07 4.67 -21.57
N ALA A 138 -16.06 4.42 -20.73
CA ALA A 138 -14.68 4.20 -21.18
C ALA A 138 -14.52 2.94 -22.05
N TRP A 139 -15.30 1.91 -21.77
CA TRP A 139 -15.22 0.62 -22.47
C TRP A 139 -16.20 0.54 -23.65
N GLY A 140 -17.13 1.49 -23.81
CA GLY A 140 -18.16 1.42 -24.86
C GLY A 140 -19.09 0.19 -24.75
N THR A 141 -19.09 -0.49 -23.61
CA THR A 141 -19.90 -1.68 -23.32
C THR A 141 -20.50 -1.55 -21.93
N LYS A 142 -21.68 -2.11 -21.68
CA LYS A 142 -22.30 -2.05 -20.36
C LYS A 142 -21.53 -2.91 -19.35
N VAL A 143 -21.09 -2.27 -18.26
CA VAL A 143 -20.37 -2.88 -17.14
C VAL A 143 -21.18 -2.68 -15.87
N ALA A 144 -21.40 -3.75 -15.10
CA ALA A 144 -21.91 -3.64 -13.74
C ALA A 144 -20.76 -3.58 -12.74
N ALA A 145 -20.92 -2.81 -11.66
CA ALA A 145 -20.02 -2.85 -10.51
C ALA A 145 -20.78 -3.31 -9.27
N GLU A 146 -20.20 -4.24 -8.51
CA GLU A 146 -20.78 -4.75 -7.26
C GLU A 146 -19.71 -4.91 -6.18
N PHE A 147 -20.12 -4.81 -4.92
CA PHE A 147 -19.33 -5.34 -3.81
C PHE A 147 -19.55 -6.86 -3.72
N GLY A 148 -18.64 -7.59 -3.09
CA GLY A 148 -18.77 -9.04 -2.92
C GLY A 148 -20.09 -9.45 -2.26
N THR A 149 -20.14 -9.46 -0.94
CA THR A 149 -21.37 -9.78 -0.21
C THR A 149 -21.98 -8.54 0.44
N ALA A 150 -23.31 -8.53 0.61
CA ALA A 150 -23.96 -7.43 1.34
C ALA A 150 -23.42 -7.29 2.77
N THR A 151 -23.02 -8.39 3.40
CA THR A 151 -22.42 -8.43 4.72
C THR A 151 -21.00 -7.86 4.77
N GLU A 152 -20.22 -7.93 3.68
CA GLU A 152 -18.91 -7.30 3.63
C GLU A 152 -19.00 -5.78 3.76
N LEU A 153 -20.02 -5.17 3.15
CA LEU A 153 -20.19 -3.72 3.14
C LEU A 153 -20.67 -3.16 4.48
N GLU A 154 -21.24 -3.98 5.35
CA GLU A 154 -21.69 -3.56 6.68
C GLU A 154 -20.58 -3.70 7.75
N GLN A 155 -19.43 -4.29 7.41
CA GLN A 155 -18.30 -4.42 8.32
C GLN A 155 -17.44 -3.15 8.30
N GLU A 156 -17.31 -2.49 9.44
CA GLU A 156 -16.52 -1.26 9.60
C GLU A 156 -15.08 -1.41 9.09
N ALA A 157 -14.44 -2.55 9.38
CA ALA A 157 -13.08 -2.87 8.93
C ALA A 157 -12.93 -2.97 7.40
N HIS A 158 -14.02 -3.04 6.65
CA HIS A 158 -14.01 -3.15 5.18
C HIS A 158 -14.31 -1.82 4.48
N ILE A 159 -14.85 -0.83 5.19
CA ILE A 159 -15.33 0.41 4.58
C ILE A 159 -14.18 1.17 3.90
N GLN A 160 -13.09 1.41 4.61
CA GLN A 160 -11.96 2.15 4.02
C GLN A 160 -11.19 1.38 2.94
N PRO A 161 -10.90 0.07 3.11
CA PRO A 161 -10.35 -0.72 2.02
C PRO A 161 -11.22 -0.70 0.76
N LEU A 162 -12.54 -0.83 0.90
CA LEU A 162 -13.46 -0.74 -0.23
C LEU A 162 -13.51 0.66 -0.84
N ALA A 163 -13.47 1.71 -0.04
CA ALA A 163 -13.40 3.10 -0.52
C ALA A 163 -12.15 3.33 -1.37
N TRP A 164 -10.98 2.91 -0.87
CA TRP A 164 -9.73 2.95 -1.62
C TRP A 164 -9.85 2.20 -2.94
N LEU A 165 -10.36 0.97 -2.90
CA LEU A 165 -10.44 0.12 -4.07
C LEU A 165 -11.42 0.68 -5.12
N VAL A 166 -12.53 1.30 -4.71
CA VAL A 166 -13.46 2.01 -5.61
C VAL A 166 -12.76 3.15 -6.32
N GLU A 167 -12.02 4.00 -5.60
CA GLU A 167 -11.27 5.11 -6.21
C GLU A 167 -10.20 4.59 -7.17
N GLN A 168 -9.35 3.67 -6.72
CA GLN A 168 -8.26 3.13 -7.53
C GLN A 168 -8.77 2.40 -8.77
N ALA A 169 -9.79 1.54 -8.65
CA ALA A 169 -10.39 0.87 -9.80
C ALA A 169 -11.06 1.85 -10.76
N GLY A 170 -11.76 2.86 -10.21
CA GLY A 170 -12.39 3.93 -10.99
C GLY A 170 -11.40 4.80 -11.75
N GLU A 171 -10.14 4.91 -11.31
CA GLU A 171 -9.09 5.65 -12.01
C GLU A 171 -8.26 4.77 -12.97
N VAL A 172 -7.88 3.57 -12.54
CA VAL A 172 -6.98 2.69 -13.30
C VAL A 172 -7.68 2.00 -14.47
N LEU A 173 -8.86 1.41 -14.24
CA LEU A 173 -9.52 0.59 -15.24
C LEU A 173 -9.95 1.37 -16.50
N PRO A 174 -10.43 2.63 -16.42
CA PRO A 174 -10.66 3.44 -17.62
C PRO A 174 -9.37 3.71 -18.43
N LYS A 175 -8.24 3.96 -17.75
CA LYS A 175 -6.94 4.18 -18.40
C LYS A 175 -6.49 2.92 -19.15
N LEU A 176 -6.64 1.75 -18.53
CA LEU A 176 -6.30 0.47 -19.17
C LEU A 176 -7.12 0.19 -20.43
N ALA A 177 -8.39 0.61 -20.47
CA ALA A 177 -9.22 0.43 -21.65
C ALA A 177 -8.75 1.20 -22.90
N SER A 178 -7.93 2.24 -22.68
CA SER A 178 -7.26 3.00 -23.74
C SER A 178 -5.94 2.37 -24.19
N THR A 179 -5.46 1.33 -23.51
CA THR A 179 -4.25 0.60 -23.89
C THR A 179 -4.61 -0.43 -24.97
N PRO A 180 -3.93 -0.44 -26.13
CA PRO A 180 -4.16 -1.45 -27.18
C PRO A 180 -4.03 -2.88 -26.63
N ASP A 181 -4.78 -3.82 -27.21
CA ASP A 181 -4.89 -5.24 -26.80
C ASP A 181 -5.56 -5.45 -25.42
N VAL A 182 -5.07 -4.79 -24.36
CA VAL A 182 -5.66 -4.82 -23.01
C VAL A 182 -7.10 -4.31 -23.04
N GLY A 183 -7.33 -3.17 -23.69
CA GLY A 183 -8.64 -2.57 -23.81
C GLY A 183 -9.62 -3.44 -24.58
N ASP A 184 -9.16 -4.14 -25.61
CA ASP A 184 -10.01 -5.04 -26.40
C ASP A 184 -10.47 -6.22 -25.56
N VAL A 185 -9.54 -6.86 -24.82
CA VAL A 185 -9.88 -7.95 -23.91
C VAL A 185 -10.84 -7.50 -22.81
N LEU A 186 -10.61 -6.33 -22.20
CA LEU A 186 -11.52 -5.78 -21.18
C LEU A 186 -12.93 -5.57 -21.75
N ARG A 187 -13.03 -4.92 -22.92
CA ARG A 187 -14.30 -4.66 -23.61
C ARG A 187 -15.02 -5.94 -24.03
N GLU A 188 -14.30 -6.96 -24.45
CA GLU A 188 -14.89 -8.21 -24.93
C GLU A 188 -15.28 -9.16 -23.80
N ARG A 189 -14.43 -9.30 -22.77
CA ARG A 189 -14.58 -10.34 -21.76
C ARG A 189 -15.20 -9.86 -20.46
N VAL A 190 -15.02 -8.59 -20.09
CA VAL A 190 -15.51 -8.11 -18.79
C VAL A 190 -16.89 -7.50 -18.92
N ARG A 191 -17.83 -8.01 -18.13
CA ARG A 191 -19.21 -7.49 -18.00
C ARG A 191 -19.50 -6.99 -16.59
N ARG A 192 -18.67 -7.42 -15.63
CA ARG A 192 -18.83 -7.09 -14.22
C ARG A 192 -17.47 -6.85 -13.57
N VAL A 193 -17.41 -5.85 -12.70
CA VAL A 193 -16.29 -5.64 -11.77
C VAL A 193 -16.82 -5.89 -10.35
N ARG A 194 -16.18 -6.81 -9.63
CA ARG A 194 -16.54 -7.11 -8.24
C ARG A 194 -15.42 -6.65 -7.31
N LEU A 195 -15.76 -5.88 -6.29
CA LEU A 195 -14.83 -5.36 -5.30
C LEU A 195 -14.99 -6.11 -3.98
N THR A 196 -13.90 -6.64 -3.43
CA THR A 196 -13.89 -7.46 -2.21
C THR A 196 -12.74 -7.08 -1.29
N VAL A 197 -12.89 -7.44 -0.01
CA VAL A 197 -11.83 -7.32 0.99
C VAL A 197 -11.37 -8.72 1.40
N GLY A 198 -10.08 -8.96 1.37
CA GLY A 198 -9.45 -10.21 1.76
C GLY A 198 -8.19 -9.99 2.59
N ASP A 199 -7.35 -11.02 2.68
CA ASP A 199 -6.11 -10.95 3.46
C ASP A 199 -4.97 -10.27 2.68
N ALA A 200 -5.01 -10.36 1.35
CA ALA A 200 -4.02 -9.79 0.45
C ALA A 200 -4.69 -9.17 -0.79
N PHE A 201 -3.93 -8.30 -1.47
CA PHE A 201 -4.33 -7.77 -2.78
C PHE A 201 -4.30 -8.88 -3.83
N GLY A 202 -5.29 -8.88 -4.73
CA GLY A 202 -5.36 -9.81 -5.84
C GLY A 202 -6.34 -9.38 -6.92
N VAL A 203 -6.12 -9.87 -8.14
CA VAL A 203 -6.99 -9.68 -9.29
C VAL A 203 -7.26 -11.04 -9.93
N ARG A 204 -8.50 -11.28 -10.33
CA ARG A 204 -8.90 -12.51 -11.04
C ARG A 204 -9.98 -12.20 -12.07
N LEU A 205 -9.88 -12.82 -13.24
CA LEU A 205 -10.92 -12.80 -14.26
C LEU A 205 -11.57 -14.18 -14.35
N SER A 206 -12.85 -14.26 -14.04
CA SER A 206 -13.64 -15.48 -14.18
C SER A 206 -15.06 -15.18 -14.63
N ASP A 207 -15.57 -15.94 -15.61
CA ASP A 207 -16.96 -15.87 -16.11
C ASP A 207 -17.44 -14.42 -16.40
N GLY A 208 -16.56 -13.64 -17.01
CA GLY A 208 -16.80 -12.23 -17.36
C GLY A 208 -16.89 -11.26 -16.17
N THR A 209 -16.45 -11.70 -15.00
CA THR A 209 -16.29 -10.89 -13.79
C THR A 209 -14.82 -10.67 -13.51
N LEU A 210 -14.41 -9.41 -13.42
CA LEU A 210 -13.10 -9.00 -12.91
C LEU A 210 -13.22 -8.79 -11.40
N ASP A 211 -12.77 -9.77 -10.62
CA ASP A 211 -12.72 -9.71 -9.17
C ASP A 211 -11.46 -8.97 -8.74
N LEU A 212 -11.64 -7.86 -8.03
CA LEU A 212 -10.58 -7.08 -7.38
C LEU A 212 -10.70 -7.28 -5.88
N THR A 213 -9.64 -7.77 -5.25
CA THR A 213 -9.54 -7.97 -3.81
C THR A 213 -8.47 -7.04 -3.25
N THR A 214 -8.77 -6.30 -2.19
CA THR A 214 -7.77 -5.52 -1.44
C THR A 214 -7.62 -6.05 -0.01
N SER A 215 -6.47 -5.78 0.61
CA SER A 215 -6.25 -6.14 2.02
C SER A 215 -7.01 -5.18 2.96
N ARG A 216 -7.34 -5.65 4.16
CA ARG A 216 -7.77 -4.78 5.27
C ARG A 216 -6.69 -3.80 5.70
N ARG A 217 -5.41 -4.14 5.47
CA ARG A 217 -4.27 -3.35 5.91
C ARG A 217 -3.86 -2.32 4.85
N PRO A 218 -3.82 -1.03 5.19
CA PRO A 218 -3.43 0.03 4.25
C PRO A 218 -2.05 -0.17 3.63
N ALA A 219 -1.09 -0.69 4.40
CA ALA A 219 0.25 -1.00 3.91
C ALA A 219 0.25 -1.95 2.70
N ALA A 220 -0.76 -2.81 2.58
CA ALA A 220 -0.90 -3.81 1.52
C ALA A 220 -1.95 -3.44 0.47
N TRP A 221 -2.47 -2.21 0.48
CA TRP A 221 -3.34 -1.71 -0.58
C TRP A 221 -2.55 -1.53 -1.87
N PRO A 222 -3.15 -1.80 -3.05
CA PRO A 222 -2.44 -1.66 -4.31
C PRO A 222 -2.19 -0.18 -4.63
N LEU A 223 -1.00 0.09 -5.19
CA LEU A 223 -0.71 1.29 -5.98
C LEU A 223 -1.45 1.24 -7.32
N GLU A 224 -1.62 2.39 -7.97
CA GLU A 224 -2.18 2.45 -9.34
C GLU A 224 -1.41 1.52 -10.31
N SER A 225 -0.08 1.55 -10.26
CA SER A 225 0.80 0.76 -11.11
C SER A 225 0.70 -0.74 -10.82
N GLU A 226 0.54 -1.12 -9.55
CA GLU A 226 0.38 -2.51 -9.12
C GLU A 226 -0.98 -3.07 -9.55
N LEU A 227 -2.04 -2.28 -9.39
CA LEU A 227 -3.38 -2.64 -9.87
C LEU A 227 -3.38 -2.79 -11.39
N ALA A 228 -2.81 -1.83 -12.11
CA ALA A 228 -2.72 -1.87 -13.56
C ALA A 228 -2.01 -3.14 -14.04
N ARG A 229 -0.85 -3.43 -13.45
CA ARG A 229 -0.06 -4.62 -13.76
C ARG A 229 -0.81 -5.91 -13.43
N ALA A 230 -1.42 -6.02 -12.25
CA ALA A 230 -2.15 -7.22 -11.86
C ALA A 230 -3.34 -7.51 -12.77
N VAL A 231 -4.04 -6.47 -13.23
CA VAL A 231 -5.10 -6.63 -14.24
C VAL A 231 -4.51 -7.18 -15.53
N MET A 232 -3.45 -6.56 -16.07
CA MET A 232 -2.80 -7.04 -17.31
C MET A 232 -2.30 -8.48 -17.20
N ASP A 233 -1.66 -8.86 -16.10
CA ASP A 233 -1.15 -10.21 -15.85
C ASP A 233 -2.28 -11.27 -15.75
N THR A 234 -3.53 -10.84 -15.54
CA THR A 234 -4.71 -11.72 -15.45
C THR A 234 -5.41 -11.91 -16.80
N LEU A 235 -5.12 -11.04 -17.78
CA LEU A 235 -5.68 -11.15 -19.13
C LEU A 235 -4.88 -12.20 -19.94
N PRO A 236 -5.55 -12.98 -20.82
CA PRO A 236 -4.93 -13.99 -21.66
C PRO A 236 -4.01 -13.39 -22.74
#